data_AF-A0AAV3GK31-F1
#
_entry.id   AF-A0AAV3GK31-F1
#
_cell.length_a   1.000
_cell.length_b   1.000
_cell.length_c   1.000
_cell.angle_alpha   90.00
_cell.angle_beta   90.00
_cell.angle_gamma   90.00
#
_symmetry.space_group_name_H-M   'P 1'
#
loop_
_entity.id
_entity.type
_entity.pdbx_description
1 polymer ?
#
loop_
_entity_poly.entity_id
_entity_poly.type
_entity_poly.pdbx_seq_one_letter_code
_entity_poly.pdbx_strand_id
1 'polypeptide(L)'
;MGLFDGLLGNATQNNNETAEKELRDVLIPNEKVDMAFTLVRDLIVFTDKRLILVDKQGITGKKVDYKSIPYKSISRFSVETSGHFDLDAELKIWISSTELPSVSLQFRKDKDIVAIQQALAAAVLS
;
A
#
# COMPACT_ATOMS: atom_id res chain seq x y z
N MET A 1 -7.07 -14.87 12.06
CA MET A 1 -6.18 -13.95 12.80
C MET A 1 -5.25 -13.37 11.77
N GLY A 2 -5.46 -12.09 11.41
CA GLY A 2 -4.67 -11.43 10.39
C GLY A 2 -3.25 -11.16 10.89
N LEU A 3 -2.30 -11.06 9.98
CA LEU A 3 -0.88 -10.85 10.29
C LEU A 3 -0.60 -9.51 11.02
N PHE A 4 -1.61 -8.63 11.13
CA PHE A 4 -1.45 -7.22 11.53
C PHE A 4 -2.32 -6.80 12.74
N ASP A 5 -2.93 -7.76 13.43
CA ASP A 5 -3.94 -7.53 14.49
C ASP A 5 -3.40 -6.75 15.72
N GLY A 6 -2.07 -6.73 15.91
CA GLY A 6 -1.41 -6.06 17.04
C GLY A 6 -0.83 -4.68 16.77
N LEU A 7 -0.88 -4.18 15.52
CA LEU A 7 -0.12 -3.00 15.11
C LEU A 7 -0.96 -1.71 14.97
N LEU A 8 -2.30 -1.77 14.96
CA LEU A 8 -3.08 -0.68 14.37
C LEU A 8 -4.36 -0.30 15.15
N GLY A 9 -4.55 1.02 15.35
CA GLY A 9 -5.74 1.61 15.99
C GLY A 9 -6.93 1.82 15.03
N ASN A 10 -8.05 2.32 15.55
CA ASN A 10 -9.36 2.41 14.88
C ASN A 10 -9.41 3.14 13.50
N ALA A 11 -8.41 3.95 13.14
CA ALA A 11 -8.42 4.73 11.89
C ALA A 11 -8.22 3.87 10.62
N THR A 12 -7.48 2.77 10.71
CA THR A 12 -7.24 1.84 9.59
C THR A 12 -8.44 0.93 9.31
N GLN A 13 -9.25 0.58 10.32
CA GLN A 13 -10.42 -0.28 10.14
C GLN A 13 -11.47 0.33 9.17
N ASN A 14 -11.73 1.65 9.26
CA ASN A 14 -12.66 2.32 8.34
C ASN A 14 -12.16 2.33 6.88
N ASN A 15 -10.84 2.38 6.67
CA ASN A 15 -10.25 2.33 5.33
C ASN A 15 -10.34 0.93 4.73
N ASN A 16 -10.20 -0.12 5.55
CA ASN A 16 -10.27 -1.50 5.08
C ASN A 16 -11.64 -1.85 4.48
N GLU A 17 -12.74 -1.54 5.18
CA GLU A 17 -14.08 -1.80 4.66
C GLU A 17 -14.38 -1.04 3.37
N THR A 18 -13.88 0.20 3.28
CA THR A 18 -14.06 1.05 2.10
C THR A 18 -13.28 0.48 0.92
N ALA A 19 -12.03 0.08 1.14
CA ALA A 19 -11.17 -0.54 0.15
C ALA A 19 -11.72 -1.89 -0.33
N GLU A 20 -12.25 -2.72 0.58
CA GLU A 20 -12.85 -4.01 0.24
C GLU A 20 -14.11 -3.84 -0.63
N LYS A 21 -14.92 -2.82 -0.37
CA LYS A 21 -16.06 -2.46 -1.23
C LYS A 21 -15.60 -1.98 -2.60
N GLU A 22 -14.58 -1.13 -2.67
CA GLU A 22 -14.05 -0.58 -3.92
C GLU A 22 -13.36 -1.66 -4.78
N LEU A 23 -12.72 -2.65 -4.14
CA LEU A 23 -12.01 -3.74 -4.81
C LEU A 23 -12.82 -5.02 -4.94
N ARG A 24 -14.11 -5.00 -4.63
CA ARG A 24 -14.97 -6.20 -4.62
C ARG A 24 -14.90 -7.02 -5.90
N ASP A 25 -14.82 -6.37 -7.05
CA ASP A 25 -14.76 -7.02 -8.37
C ASP A 25 -13.33 -7.43 -8.78
N VAL A 26 -12.31 -6.99 -8.03
CA VAL A 26 -10.89 -7.24 -8.28
C VAL A 26 -10.32 -8.33 -7.37
N LEU A 27 -10.87 -8.46 -6.16
CA LEU A 27 -10.50 -9.48 -5.19
C LEU A 27 -11.00 -10.86 -5.62
N ILE A 28 -10.16 -11.87 -5.45
CA ILE A 28 -10.58 -13.26 -5.69
C ILE A 28 -11.34 -13.82 -4.49
N PRO A 29 -12.11 -14.92 -4.66
CA PRO A 29 -12.74 -15.59 -3.52
C PRO A 29 -11.70 -15.96 -2.45
N ASN A 30 -12.03 -15.65 -1.19
CA ASN A 30 -11.17 -15.85 -0.01
C ASN A 30 -9.88 -15.02 0.03
N GLU A 31 -9.72 -14.00 -0.82
CA GLU A 31 -8.71 -12.96 -0.61
C GLU A 31 -9.26 -11.92 0.38
N LYS A 32 -8.49 -11.60 1.41
CA LYS A 32 -8.90 -10.68 2.47
C LYS A 32 -8.03 -9.43 2.45
N VAL A 33 -8.67 -8.27 2.61
CA VAL A 33 -7.98 -7.01 2.82
C VAL A 33 -7.50 -6.95 4.27
N ASP A 34 -6.18 -6.95 4.46
CA ASP A 34 -5.56 -6.83 5.77
C ASP A 34 -5.42 -5.36 6.18
N MET A 35 -4.96 -4.50 5.26
CA MET A 35 -4.80 -3.06 5.50
C MET A 35 -5.04 -2.26 4.23
N ALA A 36 -5.59 -1.07 4.38
CA ALA A 36 -5.73 -0.10 3.32
C ALA A 36 -5.31 1.30 3.77
N PHE A 37 -4.50 1.96 2.94
CA PHE A 37 -4.01 3.31 3.14
C PHE A 37 -4.44 4.18 1.97
N THR A 38 -5.13 5.27 2.25
CA THR A 38 -5.58 6.25 1.25
C THR A 38 -4.64 7.44 1.24
N LEU A 39 -3.96 7.67 0.12
CA LEU A 39 -3.02 8.78 -0.08
C LEU A 39 -3.65 9.80 -1.03
N VAL A 40 -4.37 10.79 -0.50
CA VAL A 40 -5.02 11.89 -1.27
C VAL A 40 -5.97 11.39 -2.38
N ARG A 41 -5.45 10.81 -3.46
CA ARG A 41 -6.18 10.19 -4.58
C ARG A 41 -5.90 8.69 -4.74
N ASP A 42 -4.74 8.22 -4.28
CA ASP A 42 -4.29 6.85 -4.49
C ASP A 42 -4.69 5.97 -3.31
N LEU A 43 -4.85 4.67 -3.55
CA LEU A 43 -5.15 3.69 -2.52
C LEU A 43 -4.11 2.57 -2.57
N ILE A 44 -3.50 2.29 -1.43
CA ILE A 44 -2.58 1.17 -1.23
C ILE A 44 -3.30 0.14 -0.39
N VAL A 45 -3.49 -1.05 -0.93
CA VAL A 45 -4.21 -2.14 -0.26
C VAL A 45 -3.30 -3.34 -0.11
N PHE A 46 -3.10 -3.77 1.13
CA PHE A 46 -2.43 -4.99 1.50
C PHE A 46 -3.48 -6.08 1.69
N THR A 47 -3.41 -7.13 0.89
CA THR A 47 -4.22 -8.34 1.10
C THR A 47 -3.37 -9.45 1.71
N ASP A 48 -3.97 -10.59 2.02
CA ASP A 48 -3.26 -11.80 2.43
C ASP A 48 -2.37 -12.41 1.31
N LYS A 49 -2.47 -11.89 0.07
CA LYS A 49 -1.79 -12.48 -1.11
C LYS A 49 -0.88 -11.51 -1.88
N ARG A 50 -1.24 -10.23 -1.93
CA ARG A 50 -0.58 -9.24 -2.78
C ARG A 50 -0.79 -7.81 -2.28
N LEU A 51 0.10 -6.94 -2.74
CA LEU A 51 -0.08 -5.50 -2.68
C LEU A 51 -0.89 -5.06 -3.91
N ILE A 52 -1.93 -4.26 -3.71
CA ILE A 52 -2.72 -3.64 -4.78
C ILE A 52 -2.55 -2.12 -4.66
N LEU A 53 -2.07 -1.50 -5.73
CA LEU A 53 -2.00 -0.06 -5.85
C LEU A 53 -3.09 0.41 -6.80
N VAL A 54 -3.89 1.36 -6.36
CA VAL A 54 -4.97 1.96 -7.13
C VAL A 54 -4.63 3.43 -7.34
N ASP A 55 -4.31 3.80 -8.58
CA ASP A 55 -4.04 5.19 -8.97
C ASP A 55 -5.24 5.73 -9.76
N LYS A 56 -5.82 6.83 -9.27
CA LYS A 56 -6.95 7.52 -9.91
C LYS A 56 -6.42 8.67 -10.76
N GLN A 57 -6.28 8.41 -12.06
CA GLN A 57 -5.71 9.32 -13.04
C GLN A 57 -6.75 10.28 -13.66
N GLY A 58 -6.25 11.46 -14.02
CA GLY A 58 -6.99 12.49 -14.77
C GLY A 58 -7.82 13.43 -13.90
N ILE A 59 -8.31 14.51 -14.51
CA ILE A 59 -9.05 15.58 -13.81
C ILE A 59 -10.38 15.06 -13.23
N THR A 60 -11.02 14.10 -13.92
CA THR A 60 -12.30 13.52 -13.54
C THR A 60 -12.17 12.28 -12.65
N GLY A 61 -10.95 11.76 -12.44
CA GLY A 61 -10.70 10.54 -11.66
C GLY A 61 -11.33 9.26 -12.22
N LYS A 62 -11.86 9.29 -13.45
CA LYS A 62 -12.55 8.13 -14.06
C LYS A 62 -11.60 7.05 -14.55
N LYS A 63 -10.36 7.40 -14.86
CA LYS A 63 -9.35 6.43 -15.27
C LYS A 63 -8.69 5.91 -14.00
N VAL A 64 -8.83 4.62 -13.74
CA VAL A 64 -8.23 3.98 -12.57
C VAL A 64 -7.25 2.93 -13.05
N ASP A 65 -6.01 3.00 -12.58
CA ASP A 65 -4.98 1.99 -12.80
C ASP A 65 -4.88 1.09 -11.57
N TYR A 66 -5.04 -0.22 -11.76
CA TYR A 66 -4.96 -1.21 -10.70
C TYR A 66 -3.70 -2.06 -10.90
N LYS A 67 -2.68 -1.84 -10.07
CA LYS A 67 -1.42 -2.57 -10.12
C LYS A 67 -1.37 -3.61 -9.00
N SER A 68 -1.45 -4.89 -9.40
CA SER A 68 -1.31 -6.03 -8.48
C SER A 68 0.14 -6.51 -8.44
N ILE A 69 0.73 -6.52 -7.25
CA ILE A 69 2.12 -6.92 -7.00
C ILE A 69 2.13 -8.06 -5.99
N PRO A 70 2.34 -9.31 -6.42
CA PRO A 70 2.50 -10.44 -5.50
C PRO A 70 3.68 -10.19 -4.56
N TYR A 71 3.54 -10.49 -3.27
CA TYR A 71 4.62 -10.21 -2.30
C TYR A 71 5.93 -10.91 -2.65
N LYS A 72 5.87 -12.15 -3.13
CA LYS A 72 7.02 -12.93 -3.63
C LYS A 72 7.81 -12.27 -4.77
N SER A 73 7.20 -11.30 -5.46
CA SER A 73 7.84 -10.58 -6.57
C SER A 73 8.56 -9.32 -6.10
N ILE A 74 8.34 -8.88 -4.86
CA ILE A 74 9.02 -7.73 -4.29
C ILE A 74 10.42 -8.17 -3.88
N SER A 75 11.44 -7.66 -4.55
CA SER A 75 12.83 -8.04 -4.27
C SER A 75 13.48 -7.17 -3.21
N ARG A 76 13.09 -5.90 -3.13
CA ARG A 76 13.56 -4.91 -2.15
C ARG A 76 12.61 -3.72 -2.11
N PHE A 77 12.63 -3.01 -0.99
CA PHE A 77 11.96 -1.74 -0.83
C PHE A 77 12.85 -0.77 -0.05
N SER A 78 12.62 0.52 -0.22
CA SER A 78 13.33 1.59 0.47
C SER A 78 12.34 2.65 0.89
N VAL A 79 12.49 3.16 2.10
CA VAL A 79 11.72 4.29 2.62
C VAL A 79 12.70 5.43 2.85
N GLU A 80 12.44 6.57 2.24
CA GLU A 80 13.22 7.79 2.36
C GLU A 80 12.35 8.82 3.08
N THR A 81 12.72 9.19 4.31
CA THR A 81 12.04 10.22 5.09
C THR A 81 12.79 11.53 4.95
N SER A 82 12.09 12.61 4.62
CA SER A 82 12.67 13.94 4.70
C SER A 82 12.94 14.32 6.16
N GLY A 83 13.96 15.13 6.42
CA GLY A 83 14.34 15.52 7.79
C GLY A 83 13.25 16.31 8.53
N HIS A 84 13.53 16.69 9.78
CA HIS A 84 12.63 17.27 10.81
C HIS A 84 11.61 18.36 10.40
N PHE A 85 11.66 18.90 9.18
CA PHE A 85 10.80 19.98 8.68
C PHE A 85 9.99 19.64 7.41
N ASP A 86 10.34 18.59 6.66
CA ASP A 86 9.54 18.17 5.51
C ASP A 86 8.72 16.95 5.91
N LEU A 87 7.40 17.06 5.80
CA LEU A 87 6.44 15.98 6.08
C LEU A 87 6.39 14.94 4.95
N ASP A 88 7.31 15.05 4.01
CA ASP A 88 7.32 14.27 2.78
C ASP A 88 8.19 13.02 2.96
N ALA A 89 7.61 11.85 2.74
CA ALA A 89 8.34 10.59 2.70
C ALA A 89 8.11 9.89 1.37
N GLU A 90 9.08 9.12 0.89
CA GLU A 90 9.01 8.40 -0.37
C GLU A 90 9.25 6.90 -0.14
N LEU A 91 8.30 6.07 -0.57
CA LEU A 91 8.44 4.60 -0.62
C LEU A 91 8.78 4.18 -2.04
N LYS A 92 9.90 3.48 -2.19
CA LYS A 92 10.35 2.89 -3.45
C LYS A 92 10.27 1.36 -3.35
N ILE A 93 9.67 0.72 -4.34
CA ILE A 93 9.52 -0.74 -4.40
C ILE A 93 10.13 -1.25 -5.71
N TRP A 94 10.97 -2.28 -5.61
CA TRP A 94 11.54 -2.99 -6.75
C TRP A 94 10.86 -4.32 -6.91
N ILE A 95 10.47 -4.62 -8.15
CA ILE A 95 9.83 -5.87 -8.52
C ILE A 95 10.84 -6.71 -9.29
N SER A 96 11.07 -7.94 -8.85
CA SER A 96 12.02 -8.87 -9.45
C SER A 96 13.42 -8.25 -9.57
N SER A 97 14.09 -8.40 -10.70
CA SER A 97 15.48 -7.98 -10.90
C SER A 97 15.61 -6.60 -11.53
N THR A 98 14.61 -5.71 -11.43
CA THR A 98 14.73 -4.36 -12.02
C THR A 98 15.80 -3.54 -11.32
N GLU A 99 16.53 -2.73 -12.08
CA GLU A 99 17.53 -1.79 -11.56
C GLU A 99 16.86 -0.57 -10.91
N LEU A 100 15.83 -0.04 -11.58
CA LEU A 100 15.04 1.09 -11.09
C LEU A 100 13.82 0.64 -10.29
N PRO A 101 13.35 1.47 -9.33
CA PRO A 101 12.13 1.16 -8.59
C PRO A 101 10.94 1.12 -9.56
N SER A 102 10.18 0.03 -9.51
CA SER A 102 9.00 -0.17 -10.36
C SER A 102 7.81 0.66 -9.88
N VAL A 103 7.86 1.08 -8.61
CA VAL A 103 6.86 1.91 -7.95
C VAL A 103 7.59 2.91 -7.06
N SER A 104 7.20 4.18 -7.17
CA SER A 104 7.56 5.23 -6.20
C SER A 104 6.27 5.89 -5.71
N LEU A 105 6.10 5.98 -4.40
CA LEU A 105 4.91 6.55 -3.74
C LEU A 105 5.36 7.64 -2.78
N GLN A 106 4.77 8.83 -2.92
CA GLN A 106 5.07 9.98 -2.07
C GLN A 106 3.95 10.17 -1.04
N PHE A 107 4.35 10.36 0.22
CA PHE A 107 3.49 10.53 1.37
C PHE A 107 3.70 11.92 1.94
N ARG A 108 2.63 12.61 2.32
CA ARG A 108 2.70 13.98 2.89
C ARG A 108 2.55 14.04 4.41
N LYS A 109 2.67 12.91 5.11
CA LYS A 109 2.55 12.82 6.59
C LYS A 109 3.31 11.62 7.16
N ASP A 110 4.09 11.85 8.21
CA ASP A 110 4.93 10.85 8.89
C ASP A 110 4.18 9.69 9.57
N LYS A 111 2.90 9.85 9.93
CA LYS A 111 2.21 8.80 10.71
C LYS A 111 1.91 7.54 9.91
N ASP A 112 1.66 7.68 8.61
CA ASP A 112 1.26 6.55 7.77
C ASP A 112 2.47 5.78 7.23
N ILE A 113 3.63 6.44 7.05
CA ILE A 113 4.80 5.80 6.45
C ILE A 113 5.39 4.69 7.33
N VAL A 114 5.43 4.88 8.65
CA VAL A 114 5.94 3.86 9.59
C VAL A 114 5.04 2.61 9.57
N ALA A 115 3.72 2.80 9.59
CA ALA A 115 2.76 1.72 9.52
C ALA A 115 2.85 0.97 8.18
N ILE A 116 3.01 1.69 7.07
CA ILE A 116 3.17 1.11 5.73
C ILE A 116 4.49 0.35 5.62
N GLN A 117 5.57 0.87 6.21
CA GLN A 117 6.86 0.19 6.23
C GLN A 117 6.78 -1.13 7.01
N GLN A 118 6.14 -1.12 8.18
CA GLN A 118 5.91 -2.33 8.97
C GLN A 118 4.99 -3.32 8.23
N ALA A 119 3.92 -2.82 7.63
CA ALA A 119 3.00 -3.60 6.80
C ALA A 119 3.72 -4.33 5.66
N LEU A 120 4.52 -3.58 4.90
CA LEU A 120 5.28 -4.11 3.78
C LEU A 120 6.35 -5.10 4.25
N ALA A 121 7.05 -4.81 5.35
CA ALA A 121 8.03 -5.71 5.92
C ALA A 121 7.39 -7.04 6.35
N ALA A 122 6.27 -6.99 7.08
CA ALA A 122 5.58 -8.20 7.50
C ALA A 122 4.98 -8.98 6.32
N ALA A 123 4.51 -8.33 5.25
CA ALA A 123 3.98 -9.03 4.08
C ALA A 123 5.06 -9.64 3.16
N VAL A 124 6.24 -9.01 3.06
CA VAL A 124 7.35 -9.48 2.19
C VAL A 124 8.23 -10.52 2.88
N LEU A 125 8.36 -10.44 4.21
CA LEU A 125 9.22 -11.33 5.00
C LEU A 125 8.48 -12.51 5.66
N SER A 126 7.15 -12.57 5.54
CA SER A 126 6.32 -13.69 6.04
C SER A 126 6.49 -14.98 5.24
#